data_AF-A0A257U022-F1
#
_entry.id   AF-A0A257U022-F1
#
_cell.length_a   1.000
_cell.length_b   1.000
_cell.length_c   1.000
_cell.angle_alpha   90.00
_cell.angle_beta   90.00
_cell.angle_gamma   90.00
#
_symmetry.space_group_name_H-M   'P 1'
#
loop_
_entity.id
_entity.type
_entity.pdbx_description
1 polymer ?
#
loop_
_entity_poly.entity_id
_entity_poly.type
_entity_poly.pdbx_seq_one_letter_code
_entity_poly.pdbx_strand_id
1 'polypeptide(L)'
;MNEAMSEPSSRNETNHLGICTICMFLGGDREAILKIASARGVLGIGMLFVLSAALAREYDGADLLAEPWHLVVPLAASLGTSFLLFSLLFGVGKARGIGPVPFVRTYLRFLGLYWMTAPLAWLYAVPVENFMTPLQATVTNLALLGLVSVWRVWLMTRVVQCLFSAGVFAAWPVVLFFADAVALAAMAVTPVPVISIMGGISHTDAEIAVLNVTLLVGFACVVSLPIWVLSTAGIAAGGERWEFALTGTRETASPTRGLRWLAVGFVAAWILVLPMTQPRQRLARHVDDNLKTGKIKEAVAEMAAHNRGDFPARWDAPPHVGYGEREPPILDVMEVIVAMDPPPWVRSIFTEKFGNTLYNTTLLWPGRMDDKEFSRYVQVLLKLHEGPSFAAREARWLRMARDQPNQSEARQAGIDALLDLAKSYDPERHPPEQFARPF
;
A
#
# COMPACT_ATOMS: atom_id res chain seq x y z
N MET A 1 -1.60 -57.54 -47.82
CA MET A 1 -2.63 -57.27 -46.79
C MET A 1 -2.12 -56.09 -45.99
N ASN A 2 -2.74 -54.94 -46.22
CA ASN A 2 -2.37 -53.63 -45.69
C ASN A 2 -3.19 -53.37 -44.42
N GLU A 3 -2.56 -53.44 -43.25
CA GLU A 3 -3.10 -52.81 -42.04
C GLU A 3 -2.52 -51.39 -41.93
N ALA A 4 -3.24 -50.45 -42.54
CA ALA A 4 -3.07 -49.04 -42.27
C ALA A 4 -3.65 -48.75 -40.87
N MET A 5 -2.80 -48.77 -39.85
CA MET A 5 -3.12 -48.22 -38.53
C MET A 5 -3.41 -46.72 -38.69
N SER A 6 -4.69 -46.38 -38.63
CA SER A 6 -5.18 -45.02 -38.49
C SER A 6 -4.69 -44.45 -37.15
N GLU A 7 -3.59 -43.69 -37.17
CA GLU A 7 -3.23 -42.82 -36.04
C GLU A 7 -4.41 -41.86 -35.80
N PRO A 8 -4.99 -41.84 -34.58
CA PRO A 8 -6.15 -41.03 -34.29
C PRO A 8 -5.82 -39.54 -34.42
N SER A 9 -6.69 -38.82 -35.12
CA SER A 9 -6.61 -37.38 -35.42
C SER A 9 -6.74 -36.44 -34.21
N SER A 10 -6.29 -36.85 -33.02
CA SER A 10 -6.40 -36.08 -31.77
C SER A 10 -5.39 -34.93 -31.63
N ARG A 11 -4.52 -34.69 -32.63
CA ARG A 11 -3.47 -33.64 -32.54
C ARG A 11 -3.92 -32.20 -32.82
N ASN A 12 -5.17 -31.97 -33.25
CA ASN A 12 -5.62 -30.61 -33.61
C ASN A 12 -6.38 -29.86 -32.50
N GLU A 13 -6.78 -30.49 -31.39
CA GLU A 13 -7.57 -29.81 -30.35
C GLU A 13 -6.74 -29.02 -29.31
N THR A 14 -5.41 -29.13 -29.31
CA THR A 14 -4.59 -28.65 -28.17
C THR A 14 -4.00 -27.25 -28.31
N ASN A 15 -4.22 -26.52 -29.41
CA ASN A 15 -3.56 -25.23 -29.64
C ASN A 15 -4.23 -23.99 -29.01
N HIS A 16 -5.28 -24.15 -28.21
CA HIS A 16 -5.95 -23.02 -27.58
C HIS A 16 -5.50 -22.75 -26.14
N LEU A 17 -5.40 -21.48 -25.76
CA LEU A 17 -5.22 -21.11 -24.34
C LEU A 17 -6.59 -21.10 -23.65
N GLY A 18 -6.82 -22.12 -22.82
CA GLY A 18 -8.00 -22.22 -21.96
C GLY A 18 -7.72 -21.74 -20.54
N ILE A 19 -8.76 -21.75 -19.70
CA ILE A 19 -8.68 -21.41 -18.27
C ILE A 19 -7.73 -22.36 -17.53
N CYS A 20 -7.78 -23.66 -17.85
CA CYS A 20 -6.88 -24.67 -17.29
C CYS A 20 -5.40 -24.33 -17.54
N THR A 21 -5.07 -23.76 -18.72
CA THR A 21 -3.70 -23.33 -19.01
C THR A 21 -3.23 -22.22 -18.06
N ILE A 22 -4.12 -21.33 -17.63
CA ILE A 22 -3.79 -20.30 -16.63
C ILE A 22 -3.57 -20.92 -15.26
N CYS A 23 -4.45 -21.82 -14.82
CA CYS A 23 -4.28 -22.50 -13.55
C CYS A 23 -2.95 -23.29 -13.50
N MET A 24 -2.62 -24.01 -14.58
CA MET A 24 -1.35 -24.71 -14.73
C MET A 24 -0.16 -23.76 -14.76
N PHE A 25 -0.28 -22.62 -15.46
CA PHE A 25 0.73 -21.57 -15.45
C PHE A 25 0.98 -21.01 -14.05
N LEU A 26 -0.08 -20.68 -13.30
CA LEU A 26 0.04 -20.22 -11.92
C LEU A 26 0.66 -21.29 -11.01
N GLY A 27 0.47 -22.57 -11.35
CA GLY A 27 1.15 -23.72 -10.75
C GLY A 27 2.56 -24.00 -11.31
N GLY A 28 3.16 -23.11 -12.10
CA GLY A 28 4.54 -23.22 -12.57
C GLY A 28 4.80 -24.32 -13.60
N ASP A 29 3.75 -24.79 -14.28
CA ASP A 29 3.85 -25.81 -15.33
C ASP A 29 4.63 -25.30 -16.54
N ARG A 30 5.59 -26.11 -17.00
CA ARG A 30 6.51 -25.73 -18.08
C ARG A 30 5.79 -25.56 -19.41
N GLU A 31 4.89 -26.48 -19.74
CA GLU A 31 4.17 -26.46 -21.02
C GLU A 31 3.24 -25.26 -21.09
N ALA A 32 2.50 -24.99 -20.01
CA ALA A 32 1.63 -23.83 -19.89
C ALA A 32 2.42 -22.50 -20.04
N ILE A 33 3.58 -22.37 -19.40
CA ILE A 33 4.45 -21.20 -19.53
C ILE A 33 4.86 -20.99 -21.00
N LEU A 34 5.39 -22.01 -21.66
CA LEU A 34 5.83 -21.90 -23.06
C LEU A 34 4.67 -21.66 -24.02
N LYS A 35 3.50 -22.24 -23.74
CA LYS A 35 2.28 -22.05 -24.51
C LYS A 35 1.76 -20.62 -24.40
N ILE A 36 1.73 -20.04 -23.20
CA ILE A 36 1.35 -18.63 -22.99
C ILE A 36 2.36 -17.70 -23.66
N ALA A 37 3.66 -17.98 -23.51
CA ALA A 37 4.72 -17.15 -24.07
C ALA A 37 4.74 -17.11 -25.62
N SER A 38 4.21 -18.16 -26.27
CA SER A 38 4.11 -18.25 -27.73
C SER A 38 2.77 -17.77 -28.30
N ALA A 39 1.79 -17.44 -27.45
CA ALA A 39 0.45 -17.12 -27.89
C ALA A 39 0.26 -15.64 -28.27
N ARG A 40 -0.55 -15.41 -29.30
CA ARG A 40 -0.93 -14.04 -29.74
C ARG A 40 -1.99 -13.45 -28.83
N GLY A 41 -1.88 -12.16 -28.52
CA GLY A 41 -2.91 -11.44 -27.76
C GLY A 41 -2.91 -11.72 -26.25
N VAL A 42 -1.94 -12.48 -25.73
CA VAL A 42 -1.74 -12.65 -24.28
C VAL A 42 -1.50 -11.31 -23.59
N LEU A 43 -0.80 -10.38 -24.26
CA LEU A 43 -0.62 -9.02 -23.73
C LEU A 43 -1.94 -8.31 -23.42
N GLY A 44 -2.92 -8.39 -24.33
CA GLY A 44 -4.23 -7.78 -24.10
C GLY A 44 -4.98 -8.41 -22.92
N ILE A 45 -4.90 -9.74 -22.80
CA ILE A 45 -5.52 -10.48 -21.68
C ILE A 45 -4.81 -10.17 -20.36
N GLY A 46 -3.48 -10.18 -20.36
CA GLY A 46 -2.67 -9.82 -19.20
C GLY A 46 -2.95 -8.38 -18.74
N MET A 47 -3.06 -7.44 -19.68
CA MET A 47 -3.44 -6.06 -19.37
C MET A 47 -4.82 -5.99 -18.67
N LEU A 48 -5.82 -6.73 -19.17
CA LEU A 48 -7.13 -6.80 -18.52
C LEU A 48 -7.06 -7.39 -17.10
N PHE A 49 -6.22 -8.42 -16.87
CA PHE A 49 -6.02 -8.94 -15.52
C PHE A 49 -5.29 -7.96 -14.60
N VAL A 50 -4.31 -7.20 -15.10
CA VAL A 50 -3.65 -6.14 -14.33
C VAL A 50 -4.63 -5.04 -13.97
N LEU A 51 -5.47 -4.60 -14.92
CA LEU A 51 -6.52 -3.62 -14.66
C LEU A 51 -7.53 -4.15 -13.64
N SER A 52 -7.96 -5.41 -13.76
CA SER A 52 -8.84 -6.04 -12.79
C SER A 52 -8.19 -6.15 -11.40
N ALA A 53 -6.90 -6.46 -11.32
CA ALA A 53 -6.18 -6.50 -10.05
C ALA A 53 -6.00 -5.10 -9.44
N ALA A 54 -5.78 -4.07 -10.26
CA ALA A 54 -5.74 -2.68 -9.81
C ALA A 54 -7.10 -2.23 -9.26
N LEU A 55 -8.20 -2.55 -9.97
CA LEU A 55 -9.55 -2.31 -9.49
C LEU A 55 -9.82 -3.03 -8.16
N ALA A 56 -9.46 -4.30 -8.07
CA ALA A 56 -9.62 -5.09 -6.84
C ALA A 56 -8.81 -4.55 -5.66
N ARG A 57 -7.72 -3.82 -5.90
CA ARG A 57 -6.87 -3.26 -4.86
C ARG A 57 -7.33 -1.88 -4.40
N GLU A 58 -7.87 -1.08 -5.30
CA GLU A 58 -8.14 0.34 -5.04
C GLU A 58 -9.65 0.65 -4.88
N TYR A 59 -10.55 -0.32 -5.04
CA TYR A 59 -12.00 -0.09 -4.99
C TYR A 59 -12.51 0.45 -3.65
N ASP A 60 -11.77 0.21 -2.57
CA ASP A 60 -12.02 0.63 -1.19
C ASP A 60 -10.93 1.57 -0.63
N GLY A 61 -9.95 1.94 -1.44
CA GLY A 61 -8.85 2.83 -1.05
C GLY A 61 -9.04 4.27 -1.54
N ALA A 62 -9.59 4.45 -2.73
CA ALA A 62 -9.70 5.76 -3.38
C ALA A 62 -11.01 5.94 -4.16
N ASP A 63 -11.37 7.20 -4.40
CA ASP A 63 -12.43 7.54 -5.36
C ASP A 63 -11.89 7.43 -6.79
N LEU A 64 -12.10 6.27 -7.40
CA LEU A 64 -11.56 5.93 -8.72
C LEU A 64 -12.18 6.72 -9.86
N LEU A 65 -13.35 7.34 -9.64
CA LEU A 65 -14.01 8.13 -10.66
C LEU A 65 -13.46 9.55 -10.72
N ALA A 66 -13.11 10.11 -9.57
CA ALA A 66 -12.44 11.39 -9.50
C ALA A 66 -10.93 11.27 -9.74
N GLU A 67 -10.30 10.16 -9.34
CA GLU A 67 -8.87 9.90 -9.50
C GLU A 67 -8.57 8.61 -10.28
N PRO A 68 -8.86 8.59 -11.60
CA PRO A 68 -8.61 7.40 -12.43
C PRO A 68 -7.12 7.05 -12.55
N TRP A 69 -6.22 7.98 -12.18
CA TRP A 69 -4.78 7.75 -12.20
C TRP A 69 -4.33 6.65 -11.22
N HIS A 70 -5.10 6.37 -10.16
CA HIS A 70 -4.84 5.22 -9.27
C HIS A 70 -4.90 3.88 -10.00
N LEU A 71 -5.62 3.77 -11.12
CA LEU A 71 -5.60 2.58 -11.97
C LEU A 71 -4.36 2.53 -12.87
N VAL A 72 -3.80 3.69 -13.21
CA VAL A 72 -2.61 3.82 -14.06
C VAL A 72 -1.34 3.48 -13.29
N VAL A 73 -1.27 3.84 -12.00
CA VAL A 73 -0.06 3.62 -11.17
C VAL A 73 0.34 2.14 -11.08
N PRO A 74 -0.53 1.17 -10.73
CA PRO A 74 -0.17 -0.24 -10.73
C PRO A 74 0.23 -0.76 -12.11
N LEU A 75 -0.42 -0.28 -13.17
CA LEU A 75 -0.08 -0.65 -14.54
C LEU A 75 1.33 -0.15 -14.91
N ALA A 76 1.62 1.13 -14.65
CA ALA A 76 2.92 1.73 -14.88
C ALA A 76 4.02 1.07 -14.03
N ALA A 77 3.74 0.80 -12.76
CA ALA A 77 4.64 0.07 -11.87
C ALA A 77 4.93 -1.35 -12.39
N SER A 78 3.92 -2.06 -12.91
CA SER A 78 4.10 -3.39 -13.51
C SER A 78 4.95 -3.36 -14.79
N LEU A 79 4.80 -2.32 -15.61
CA LEU A 79 5.62 -2.10 -16.80
C LEU A 79 7.07 -1.80 -16.42
N GLY A 80 7.29 -0.88 -15.47
CA GLY A 80 8.64 -0.54 -15.01
C GLY A 80 9.36 -1.73 -14.38
N THR A 81 8.70 -2.43 -13.46
CA THR A 81 9.29 -3.60 -12.77
C THR A 81 9.56 -4.76 -13.72
N SER A 82 8.64 -5.09 -14.64
CA SER A 82 8.88 -6.13 -15.64
C SER A 82 9.99 -5.78 -16.63
N PHE A 83 10.09 -4.51 -17.04
CA PHE A 83 11.17 -4.02 -17.89
C PHE A 83 12.55 -4.14 -17.21
N LEU A 84 12.65 -3.73 -15.94
CA LEU A 84 13.88 -3.84 -15.16
C LEU A 84 14.33 -5.30 -14.98
N LEU A 85 13.41 -6.18 -14.57
CA LEU A 85 13.70 -7.61 -14.43
C LEU A 85 14.11 -8.23 -15.78
N PHE A 86 13.38 -7.92 -16.86
CA PHE A 86 13.73 -8.44 -18.18
C PHE A 86 15.08 -7.94 -18.66
N SER A 87 15.40 -6.67 -18.45
CA SER A 87 16.69 -6.07 -18.83
C SER A 87 17.86 -6.75 -18.11
N LEU A 88 17.69 -7.01 -16.81
CA LEU A 88 18.65 -7.78 -16.01
C LEU A 88 18.83 -9.20 -16.57
N LEU A 89 17.73 -9.93 -16.78
CA LEU A 89 17.75 -11.30 -17.33
C LEU A 89 18.37 -11.36 -18.72
N PHE A 90 18.05 -10.39 -19.59
CA PHE A 90 18.60 -10.30 -20.93
C PHE A 90 20.10 -9.97 -20.90
N GLY A 91 20.53 -9.08 -20.01
CA GLY A 91 21.93 -8.76 -19.78
C GLY A 91 22.73 -9.98 -19.34
N VAL A 92 22.23 -10.71 -18.33
CA VAL A 92 22.83 -11.99 -17.89
C VAL A 92 22.80 -12.98 -19.05
N GLY A 93 21.66 -13.21 -19.70
CA GLY A 93 21.55 -14.12 -20.84
C GLY A 93 22.54 -13.81 -21.97
N LYS A 94 22.77 -12.52 -22.28
CA LYS A 94 23.77 -12.08 -23.26
C LYS A 94 25.19 -12.44 -22.82
N ALA A 95 25.54 -12.25 -21.55
CA ALA A 95 26.82 -12.71 -20.99
C ALA A 95 26.96 -14.24 -21.05
N ARG A 96 25.84 -14.99 -20.96
CA ARG A 96 25.77 -16.46 -21.12
C ARG A 96 25.74 -16.94 -22.57
N GLY A 97 25.91 -16.04 -23.54
CA GLY A 97 25.97 -16.40 -24.96
C GLY A 97 24.60 -16.76 -25.56
N ILE A 98 23.50 -16.20 -25.06
CA ILE A 98 22.21 -16.30 -25.73
C ILE A 98 22.37 -15.82 -27.18
N GLY A 99 21.81 -16.58 -28.14
CA GLY A 99 21.88 -16.23 -29.55
C GLY A 99 21.29 -14.85 -29.86
N PRO A 100 21.45 -14.34 -31.10
CA PRO A 100 20.91 -13.04 -31.49
C PRO A 100 19.38 -13.04 -31.46
N VAL A 101 18.81 -12.68 -30.30
CA VAL A 101 17.37 -12.56 -30.09
C VAL A 101 16.95 -11.09 -30.02
N PRO A 102 15.83 -10.70 -30.67
CA PRO A 102 15.36 -9.32 -30.65
C PRO A 102 14.80 -8.95 -29.27
N PHE A 103 15.46 -8.00 -28.58
CA PHE A 103 15.11 -7.57 -27.22
C PHE A 103 13.61 -7.27 -27.05
N VAL A 104 13.04 -6.41 -27.91
CA VAL A 104 11.66 -5.94 -27.77
C VAL A 104 10.64 -7.07 -27.92
N ARG A 105 10.81 -7.96 -28.91
CA ARG A 105 9.87 -9.08 -29.11
C ARG A 105 9.93 -10.06 -27.94
N THR A 106 11.13 -10.33 -27.43
CA THR A 106 11.34 -11.18 -26.26
C THR A 106 10.76 -10.54 -25.00
N TYR A 107 10.96 -9.23 -24.83
CA TYR A 107 10.37 -8.45 -23.74
C TYR A 107 8.84 -8.52 -23.75
N LEU A 108 8.21 -8.33 -24.91
CA LEU A 108 6.75 -8.40 -25.02
C LEU A 108 6.18 -9.78 -24.65
N ARG A 109 6.90 -10.87 -24.97
CA ARG A 109 6.52 -12.22 -24.54
C ARG A 109 6.66 -12.37 -23.02
N PHE A 110 7.76 -11.87 -22.45
CA PHE A 110 8.00 -11.86 -21.02
C PHE A 110 6.96 -11.01 -20.28
N LEU A 111 6.63 -9.82 -20.78
CA LEU A 111 5.61 -8.92 -20.24
C LEU A 111 4.24 -9.61 -20.21
N GLY A 112 3.90 -10.37 -21.25
CA GLY A 112 2.70 -11.21 -21.27
C GLY A 112 2.67 -12.18 -20.09
N LEU A 113 3.73 -12.95 -19.88
CA LEU A 113 3.83 -13.86 -18.71
C LEU A 113 3.80 -13.11 -17.38
N TYR A 114 4.46 -11.95 -17.31
CA TYR A 114 4.50 -11.13 -16.11
C TYR A 114 3.09 -10.67 -15.71
N TRP A 115 2.32 -10.15 -16.66
CA TRP A 115 0.93 -9.74 -16.45
C TRP A 115 -0.03 -10.89 -16.20
N MET A 116 0.23 -12.08 -16.75
CA MET A 116 -0.56 -13.28 -16.44
C MET A 116 -0.44 -13.73 -14.98
N THR A 117 0.46 -13.15 -14.19
CA THR A 117 0.53 -13.35 -12.73
C THR A 117 -0.40 -12.43 -11.94
N ALA A 118 -1.01 -11.42 -12.57
CA ALA A 118 -1.89 -10.47 -11.91
C ALA A 118 -3.08 -11.09 -11.15
N PRO A 119 -3.69 -12.21 -11.59
CA PRO A 119 -4.76 -12.87 -10.82
C PRO A 119 -4.37 -13.27 -9.40
N LEU A 120 -3.07 -13.48 -9.11
CA LEU A 120 -2.61 -13.75 -7.74
C LEU A 120 -2.88 -12.59 -6.78
N ALA A 121 -2.96 -11.36 -7.30
CA ALA A 121 -3.24 -10.18 -6.48
C ALA A 121 -4.69 -10.15 -5.96
N TRP A 122 -5.61 -10.89 -6.58
CA TRP A 122 -6.98 -11.00 -6.08
C TRP A 122 -7.05 -11.69 -4.70
N LEU A 123 -6.07 -12.52 -4.35
CA LEU A 123 -6.05 -13.24 -3.07
C LEU A 123 -5.93 -12.29 -1.87
N TYR A 124 -5.21 -11.17 -2.01
CA TYR A 124 -5.05 -10.19 -0.93
C TYR A 124 -5.97 -8.97 -1.09
N ALA A 125 -6.81 -8.93 -2.13
CA ALA A 125 -7.83 -7.90 -2.34
C ALA A 125 -9.12 -8.14 -1.52
N VAL A 126 -9.16 -9.23 -0.76
CA VAL A 126 -10.30 -9.57 0.11
C VAL A 126 -10.36 -8.56 1.26
N PRO A 127 -11.49 -7.89 1.50
CA PRO A 127 -11.61 -6.86 2.53
C PRO A 127 -11.75 -7.49 3.93
N VAL A 128 -10.65 -8.05 4.44
CA VAL A 128 -10.59 -8.70 5.76
C VAL A 128 -10.88 -7.72 6.90
N GLU A 129 -10.73 -6.42 6.65
CA GLU A 129 -11.04 -5.30 7.55
C GLU A 129 -12.50 -5.27 7.98
N ASN A 130 -13.41 -5.75 7.13
CA ASN A 130 -14.82 -5.79 7.46
C ASN A 130 -15.17 -6.92 8.44
N PHE A 131 -14.25 -7.88 8.65
CA PHE A 131 -14.50 -9.10 9.42
C PHE A 131 -13.58 -9.25 10.63
N MET A 132 -12.50 -8.47 10.72
CA MET A 132 -11.43 -8.64 11.70
C MET A 132 -11.11 -7.33 12.43
N THR A 133 -10.51 -7.42 13.61
CA THR A 133 -10.00 -6.23 14.31
C THR A 133 -8.88 -5.57 13.51
N PRO A 134 -8.58 -4.27 13.71
CA PRO A 134 -7.54 -3.57 12.93
C PRO A 134 -6.18 -4.26 12.93
N LEU A 135 -5.75 -4.80 14.09
CA LEU A 135 -4.51 -5.57 14.21
C LEU A 135 -4.57 -6.88 13.42
N GLN A 136 -5.64 -7.66 13.58
CA GLN A 136 -5.81 -8.93 12.87
C GLN A 136 -5.90 -8.73 11.36
N ALA A 137 -6.66 -7.73 10.90
CA ALA A 137 -6.75 -7.37 9.50
C ALA A 137 -5.37 -7.01 8.92
N THR A 138 -4.59 -6.23 9.65
CA THR A 138 -3.23 -5.83 9.24
C THR A 138 -2.30 -7.03 9.13
N VAL A 139 -2.28 -7.91 10.14
CA VAL A 139 -1.46 -9.13 10.12
C VAL A 139 -1.89 -10.07 8.99
N THR A 140 -3.20 -10.29 8.80
CA THR A 140 -3.73 -11.11 7.72
C THR A 140 -3.34 -10.55 6.35
N ASN A 141 -3.45 -9.23 6.15
CA ASN A 141 -3.04 -8.59 4.91
C ASN A 141 -1.55 -8.75 4.64
N LEU A 142 -0.70 -8.52 5.65
CA LEU A 142 0.74 -8.71 5.53
C LEU A 142 1.10 -10.17 5.22
N ALA A 143 0.40 -11.13 5.84
CA ALA A 143 0.58 -12.55 5.57
C ALA A 143 0.15 -12.94 4.14
N LEU A 144 -0.99 -12.44 3.66
CA LEU A 144 -1.46 -12.66 2.28
C LEU A 144 -0.51 -12.03 1.25
N LEU A 145 -0.01 -10.81 1.52
CA LEU A 145 1.02 -10.17 0.70
C LEU A 145 2.32 -10.99 0.68
N GLY A 146 2.76 -11.48 1.84
CA GLY A 146 3.89 -12.38 1.98
C GLY A 146 3.72 -13.65 1.14
N LEU A 147 2.58 -14.34 1.26
CA LEU A 147 2.27 -15.52 0.47
C LEU A 147 2.29 -15.24 -1.04
N VAL A 148 1.63 -14.17 -1.49
CA VAL A 148 1.55 -13.81 -2.91
C VAL A 148 2.91 -13.38 -3.46
N SER A 149 3.73 -12.66 -2.69
CA SER A 149 5.08 -12.29 -3.08
C SER A 149 6.00 -13.51 -3.27
N VAL A 150 6.00 -14.45 -2.32
CA VAL A 150 6.75 -15.71 -2.43
C VAL A 150 6.30 -16.51 -3.66
N TRP A 151 4.99 -16.64 -3.86
CA TRP A 151 4.45 -17.31 -5.04
C TRP A 151 4.92 -16.63 -6.32
N ARG A 152 4.87 -15.30 -6.39
CA ARG A 152 5.28 -14.55 -7.58
C ARG A 152 6.76 -14.71 -7.89
N VAL A 153 7.64 -14.67 -6.88
CA VAL A 153 9.09 -14.90 -7.04
C VAL A 153 9.36 -16.31 -7.55
N TRP A 154 8.71 -17.31 -6.96
CA TRP A 154 8.81 -18.69 -7.41
C TRP A 154 8.36 -18.85 -8.87
N LEU A 155 7.21 -18.27 -9.22
CA LEU A 155 6.67 -18.34 -10.57
C LEU A 155 7.55 -17.61 -11.60
N MET A 156 8.09 -16.43 -11.26
CA MET A 156 9.04 -15.72 -12.13
C MET A 156 10.33 -16.51 -12.32
N THR A 157 10.81 -17.18 -11.27
CA THR A 157 11.96 -18.08 -11.39
C THR A 157 11.66 -19.24 -12.35
N ARG A 158 10.48 -19.86 -12.23
CA ARG A 158 10.03 -20.91 -13.17
C ARG A 158 9.90 -20.39 -14.60
N VAL A 159 9.37 -19.18 -14.79
CA VAL A 159 9.28 -18.52 -16.10
C VAL A 159 10.67 -18.34 -16.70
N VAL A 160 11.64 -17.85 -15.93
CA VAL A 160 13.03 -17.68 -16.40
C VAL A 160 13.64 -19.02 -16.79
N GLN A 161 13.48 -20.06 -15.96
CA GLN A 161 13.97 -21.41 -16.27
C GLN A 161 13.39 -21.93 -17.60
N CYS A 162 12.09 -21.74 -17.82
CA CYS A 162 11.43 -22.21 -19.03
C CYS A 162 11.82 -21.40 -20.27
N LEU A 163 11.91 -20.07 -20.15
CA LEU A 163 12.20 -19.18 -21.27
C LEU A 163 13.67 -19.20 -21.70
N PHE A 164 14.59 -19.22 -20.74
CA PHE A 164 16.04 -19.15 -20.98
C PHE A 164 16.72 -20.52 -20.88
N SER A 165 15.95 -21.59 -20.68
CA SER A 165 16.45 -22.95 -20.41
C SER A 165 17.51 -22.97 -19.30
N ALA A 166 17.39 -22.04 -18.35
CA ALA A 166 18.36 -21.84 -17.28
C ALA A 166 18.11 -22.84 -16.15
N GLY A 167 19.20 -23.33 -15.54
CA GLY A 167 19.11 -24.12 -14.31
C GLY A 167 18.47 -23.34 -13.17
N VAL A 168 17.83 -24.04 -12.23
CA VAL A 168 17.13 -23.44 -11.09
C VAL A 168 18.04 -22.51 -10.29
N PHE A 169 19.24 -23.00 -9.99
CA PHE A 169 20.27 -22.26 -9.24
C PHE A 169 20.84 -21.06 -9.99
N ALA A 170 20.69 -20.99 -11.30
CA ALA A 170 21.11 -19.83 -12.09
C ALA A 170 19.99 -18.78 -12.20
N ALA A 171 18.73 -19.21 -12.33
CA ALA A 171 17.60 -18.29 -12.42
C ALA A 171 17.28 -17.63 -11.07
N TRP A 172 17.35 -18.40 -9.97
CA TRP A 172 16.89 -17.97 -8.65
C TRP A 172 17.64 -16.75 -8.08
N PRO A 173 18.99 -16.70 -8.09
CA PRO A 173 19.71 -15.53 -7.58
C PRO A 173 19.45 -14.26 -8.37
N VAL A 174 19.22 -14.36 -9.68
CA VAL A 174 18.95 -13.20 -10.54
C VAL A 174 17.57 -12.60 -10.23
N VAL A 175 16.57 -13.46 -10.03
CA VAL A 175 15.22 -13.03 -9.67
C VAL A 175 15.19 -12.47 -8.23
N LEU A 176 15.89 -13.08 -7.28
CA LEU A 176 15.99 -12.57 -5.91
C LEU A 176 16.77 -11.27 -5.83
N PHE A 177 17.86 -11.12 -6.58
CA PHE A 177 18.56 -9.84 -6.70
C PHE A 177 17.61 -8.72 -7.13
N PHE A 178 16.80 -8.97 -8.16
CA PHE A 178 15.79 -8.02 -8.59
C PHE A 178 14.71 -7.76 -7.52
N ALA A 179 14.22 -8.80 -6.86
CA ALA A 179 13.18 -8.68 -5.83
C ALA A 179 13.67 -7.81 -4.65
N ASP A 180 14.87 -8.05 -4.15
CA ASP A 180 15.48 -7.25 -3.06
C ASP A 180 15.72 -5.81 -3.49
N ALA A 181 16.23 -5.58 -4.70
CA ALA A 181 16.45 -4.24 -5.22
C ALA A 181 15.13 -3.44 -5.32
N VAL A 182 14.05 -4.06 -5.80
CA VAL A 182 12.73 -3.42 -5.88
C VAL A 182 12.14 -3.19 -4.49
N ALA A 183 12.27 -4.14 -3.56
CA ALA A 183 11.79 -3.98 -2.19
C ALA A 183 12.50 -2.81 -1.49
N LEU A 184 13.83 -2.73 -1.56
CA LEU A 184 14.61 -1.64 -0.99
C LEU A 184 14.28 -0.30 -1.64
N ALA A 185 14.10 -0.25 -2.97
CA ALA A 185 13.69 0.96 -3.66
C ALA A 185 12.29 1.42 -3.23
N ALA A 186 11.34 0.48 -3.08
CA ALA A 186 10.00 0.80 -2.59
C ALA A 186 10.03 1.35 -1.16
N MET A 187 10.85 0.76 -0.28
CA MET A 187 11.05 1.26 1.09
C MET A 187 11.72 2.63 1.15
N ALA A 188 12.64 2.93 0.22
CA ALA A 188 13.30 4.23 0.15
C ALA A 188 12.36 5.35 -0.33
N VAL A 189 11.37 5.03 -1.15
CA VAL A 189 10.39 5.98 -1.69
C VAL A 189 9.15 6.10 -0.79
N THR A 190 8.81 5.04 -0.05
CA THR A 190 7.66 5.05 0.86
C THR A 190 8.07 5.73 2.16
N PRO A 191 7.47 6.87 2.54
CA PRO A 191 7.79 7.52 3.80
C PRO A 191 7.40 6.61 4.96
N VAL A 192 8.39 6.01 5.60
CA VAL A 192 8.19 5.29 6.87
C VAL A 192 8.15 6.35 7.97
N PRO A 193 7.14 6.33 8.87
CA PRO A 193 7.12 7.21 10.04
C PRO A 193 8.21 6.78 11.03
N VAL A 194 9.48 7.12 10.73
CA VAL A 194 10.63 6.80 11.61
C VAL A 194 10.70 7.78 12.79
N ILE A 195 10.22 9.01 12.59
CA ILE A 195 10.33 10.12 13.56
C ILE A 195 9.48 9.85 14.81
N SER A 196 8.42 9.05 14.70
CA SER A 196 7.49 8.75 15.80
C SER A 196 8.05 7.77 16.84
N ILE A 197 8.98 6.88 16.45
CA ILE A 197 9.61 5.90 17.37
C ILE A 197 10.48 6.62 18.41
N MET A 198 11.21 7.66 17.99
CA MET A 198 12.03 8.46 18.90
C MET A 198 11.20 9.52 19.65
N GLY A 199 9.99 9.79 19.17
CA GLY A 199 9.08 10.77 19.76
C GLY A 199 8.18 10.23 20.87
N GLY A 200 8.20 8.93 21.21
CA GLY A 200 7.29 8.40 22.24
C GLY A 200 5.81 8.58 21.91
N ILE A 201 5.47 8.66 20.62
CA ILE A 201 4.09 8.69 20.14
C ILE A 201 3.56 7.25 20.23
N SER A 202 2.39 7.06 20.83
CA SER A 202 1.71 5.77 20.81
C SER A 202 1.34 5.44 19.37
N HIS A 203 2.03 4.46 18.82
CA HIS A 203 1.63 3.82 17.58
C HIS A 203 0.43 2.92 17.84
N THR A 204 -0.48 2.84 16.88
CA THR A 204 -1.49 1.78 16.92
C THR A 204 -0.80 0.42 16.79
N ASP A 205 -1.33 -0.64 17.40
CA ASP A 205 -0.73 -1.99 17.29
C ASP A 205 -0.53 -2.41 15.83
N ALA A 206 -1.42 -1.96 14.94
CA ALA A 206 -1.33 -2.15 13.50
C ALA A 206 -0.11 -1.45 12.89
N GLU A 207 0.17 -0.20 13.28
CA GLU A 207 1.37 0.53 12.84
C GLU A 207 2.66 -0.14 13.33
N ILE A 208 2.68 -0.63 14.58
CA ILE A 208 3.81 -1.38 15.13
C ILE A 208 4.03 -2.66 14.32
N ALA A 209 2.97 -3.37 13.95
CA ALA A 209 3.06 -4.57 13.11
C ALA A 209 3.63 -4.25 11.72
N VAL A 210 3.14 -3.19 11.06
CA VAL A 210 3.65 -2.74 9.76
C VAL A 210 5.11 -2.33 9.86
N LEU A 211 5.49 -1.58 10.90
CA LEU A 211 6.86 -1.14 11.14
C LEU A 211 7.80 -2.32 11.36
N ASN A 212 7.41 -3.29 12.20
CA ASN A 212 8.21 -4.48 12.47
C ASN A 212 8.45 -5.32 11.21
N VAL A 213 7.41 -5.52 10.40
CA VAL A 213 7.54 -6.23 9.11
C VAL A 213 8.41 -5.44 8.14
N THR A 214 8.24 -4.12 8.07
CA THR A 214 9.04 -3.22 7.23
C THR A 214 10.52 -3.30 7.61
N LEU A 215 10.85 -3.18 8.90
CA LEU A 215 12.23 -3.30 9.39
C LEU A 215 12.81 -4.69 9.16
N LEU A 216 12.04 -5.75 9.39
CA LEU A 216 12.47 -7.14 9.16
C LEU A 216 12.79 -7.38 7.68
N VAL A 217 11.90 -6.97 6.77
CA VAL A 217 12.08 -7.10 5.32
C VAL A 217 13.27 -6.26 4.86
N GLY A 218 13.38 -5.02 5.32
CA GLY A 218 14.51 -4.15 4.99
C GLY A 218 15.84 -4.73 5.43
N PHE A 219 15.92 -5.21 6.68
CA PHE A 219 17.11 -5.87 7.20
C PHE A 219 17.45 -7.13 6.40
N ALA A 220 16.46 -7.99 6.13
CA ALA A 220 16.64 -9.19 5.31
C ALA A 220 17.21 -8.84 3.94
N CYS A 221 16.59 -7.89 3.21
CA CYS A 221 17.06 -7.46 1.89
C CYS A 221 18.46 -6.85 1.93
N VAL A 222 18.80 -6.02 2.92
CA VAL A 222 20.15 -5.43 3.04
C VAL A 222 21.21 -6.52 3.24
N VAL A 223 20.92 -7.53 4.05
CA VAL A 223 21.84 -8.64 4.33
C VAL A 223 21.94 -9.61 3.14
N SER A 224 20.83 -9.89 2.43
CA SER A 224 20.81 -10.82 1.31
C SER A 224 21.28 -10.22 -0.01
N LEU A 225 21.15 -8.91 -0.21
CA LEU A 225 21.50 -8.23 -1.46
C LEU A 225 22.96 -8.50 -1.91
N PRO A 226 24.00 -8.41 -1.05
CA PRO A 226 25.38 -8.73 -1.46
C PRO A 226 25.53 -10.17 -1.96
N ILE A 227 24.82 -11.12 -1.34
CA ILE A 227 24.85 -12.54 -1.73
C ILE A 227 24.28 -12.69 -3.14
N TRP A 228 23.16 -12.03 -3.44
CA TRP A 228 22.53 -12.11 -4.76
C TRP A 228 23.30 -11.35 -5.84
N VAL A 229 23.92 -10.22 -5.51
CA VAL A 229 24.81 -9.48 -6.41
C VAL A 229 25.99 -10.34 -6.83
N LEU A 230 26.71 -10.92 -5.85
CA LEU A 230 27.86 -11.78 -6.12
C LEU A 230 27.47 -13.05 -6.88
N SER A 231 26.35 -13.67 -6.51
CA SER A 231 25.83 -14.86 -7.19
C SER A 231 25.45 -14.54 -8.65
N THR A 232 24.74 -13.43 -8.88
CA THR A 232 24.35 -12.98 -10.23
C THR A 232 25.57 -12.66 -11.09
N ALA A 233 26.57 -11.98 -10.52
CA ALA A 233 27.83 -11.69 -11.21
C ALA A 233 28.61 -12.97 -11.56
N GLY A 234 28.69 -13.93 -10.62
CA GLY A 234 29.32 -15.23 -10.85
C GLY A 234 28.62 -16.03 -11.95
N ILE A 235 27.28 -16.04 -11.96
CA ILE A 235 26.49 -16.66 -13.02
C ILE A 235 26.75 -15.97 -14.36
N ALA A 236 26.74 -14.63 -14.40
CA ALA A 236 27.02 -13.88 -15.63
C ALA A 236 28.43 -14.16 -16.18
N ALA A 237 29.42 -14.39 -15.30
CA ALA A 237 30.80 -14.68 -15.69
C ALA A 237 31.07 -16.14 -16.10
N GLY A 238 30.24 -17.12 -15.72
CA GLY A 238 30.56 -18.54 -15.95
C GLY A 238 29.42 -19.55 -15.90
N GLY A 239 29.65 -20.75 -16.45
CA GLY A 239 28.75 -21.93 -16.46
C GLY A 239 28.13 -22.27 -17.83
N GLU A 240 27.04 -23.05 -17.84
CA GLU A 240 26.33 -23.49 -19.06
C GLU A 240 25.67 -22.36 -19.87
N ARG A 241 25.74 -22.43 -21.20
CA ARG A 241 25.10 -21.45 -22.10
C ARG A 241 23.59 -21.44 -21.91
N TRP A 242 22.99 -20.25 -21.93
CA TRP A 242 21.54 -20.10 -21.88
C TRP A 242 20.96 -20.15 -23.28
N GLU A 243 19.84 -20.86 -23.43
CA GLU A 243 19.15 -21.00 -24.70
C GLU A 243 17.73 -20.47 -24.60
N PHE A 244 17.39 -19.50 -25.46
CA PHE A 244 16.04 -18.97 -25.51
C PHE A 244 15.10 -19.98 -26.18
N ALA A 245 14.19 -20.57 -25.40
CA ALA A 245 13.35 -21.70 -25.81
C ALA A 245 12.40 -21.40 -26.97
N LEU A 246 12.14 -20.11 -27.27
CA LEU A 246 11.21 -19.68 -28.32
C LEU A 246 11.91 -19.12 -29.56
N THR A 247 13.19 -19.46 -29.75
CA THR A 247 13.92 -19.10 -30.97
C THR A 247 13.37 -19.93 -32.13
N GLY A 248 12.80 -19.27 -33.14
CA GLY A 248 12.25 -19.94 -34.34
C GLY A 248 10.83 -20.50 -34.20
N THR A 249 10.23 -20.49 -33.00
CA THR A 249 8.81 -20.89 -32.86
C THR A 249 7.89 -19.81 -33.43
N ARG A 250 7.10 -20.19 -34.44
CA ARG A 250 5.97 -19.37 -34.91
C ARG A 250 4.94 -19.30 -33.79
N GLU A 251 4.27 -18.16 -33.68
CA GLU A 251 3.16 -18.00 -32.74
C GLU A 251 2.00 -18.88 -33.21
N THR A 252 1.76 -19.98 -32.49
CA THR A 252 0.77 -21.00 -32.86
C THR A 252 -0.51 -20.91 -32.03
N ALA A 253 -0.39 -20.49 -30.77
CA ALA A 253 -1.51 -20.48 -29.85
C ALA A 253 -2.32 -19.17 -29.92
N SER A 254 -3.64 -19.31 -29.89
CA SER A 254 -4.57 -18.18 -29.74
C SER A 254 -5.42 -18.35 -28.48
N PRO A 255 -5.72 -17.26 -27.76
CA PRO A 255 -6.63 -17.32 -26.63
C PRO A 255 -8.02 -17.76 -27.05
N THR A 256 -8.58 -18.72 -26.32
CA THR A 256 -9.99 -19.11 -26.47
C THR A 256 -10.90 -17.90 -26.29
N ARG A 257 -12.09 -17.96 -26.91
CA ARG A 257 -13.15 -16.97 -26.64
C ARG A 257 -13.51 -16.95 -25.17
N GLY A 258 -13.60 -18.12 -24.53
CA GLY A 258 -13.89 -18.25 -23.09
C GLY A 258 -12.90 -17.49 -22.23
N LEU A 259 -11.59 -17.58 -22.51
CA LEU A 259 -10.60 -16.83 -21.75
C LEU A 259 -10.72 -15.31 -21.94
N ARG A 260 -11.00 -14.84 -23.16
CA ARG A 260 -11.22 -13.40 -23.40
C ARG A 260 -12.44 -12.89 -22.65
N TRP A 261 -13.54 -13.64 -22.69
CA TRP A 261 -14.75 -13.30 -21.94
C TRP A 261 -14.53 -13.33 -20.44
N LEU A 262 -13.71 -14.26 -19.93
CA LEU A 262 -13.34 -14.28 -18.52
C LEU A 262 -12.59 -12.99 -18.13
N ALA A 263 -11.58 -12.60 -18.89
CA ALA A 263 -10.79 -11.40 -18.60
C ALA A 263 -11.64 -10.11 -18.67
N VAL A 264 -12.48 -9.97 -19.71
CA VAL A 264 -13.44 -8.86 -19.82
C VAL A 264 -14.47 -8.91 -18.69
N GLY A 265 -14.95 -10.10 -18.35
CA GLY A 265 -15.93 -10.34 -17.29
C GLY A 265 -15.42 -9.92 -15.92
N PHE A 266 -14.14 -10.18 -15.59
CA PHE A 266 -13.54 -9.70 -14.35
C PHE A 266 -13.49 -8.17 -14.26
N VAL A 267 -13.07 -7.49 -15.33
CA VAL A 267 -13.07 -6.02 -15.36
C VAL A 267 -14.50 -5.47 -15.27
N ALA A 268 -15.44 -6.05 -16.02
CA ALA A 268 -16.84 -5.65 -15.98
C ALA A 268 -17.48 -5.88 -14.60
N ALA A 269 -17.17 -6.99 -13.94
CA ALA A 269 -17.65 -7.29 -12.59
C ALA A 269 -17.21 -6.19 -11.61
N TRP A 270 -15.94 -5.78 -11.65
CA TRP A 270 -15.46 -4.68 -10.82
C TRP A 270 -16.13 -3.35 -11.16
N ILE A 271 -16.30 -3.02 -12.45
CA ILE A 271 -17.03 -1.80 -12.86
C ILE A 271 -18.46 -1.79 -12.30
N LEU A 272 -19.12 -2.94 -12.23
CA LEU A 272 -20.46 -3.07 -11.65
C LEU A 272 -20.47 -2.98 -10.11
N VAL A 273 -19.39 -3.41 -9.44
CA VAL A 273 -19.24 -3.31 -7.99
C VAL A 273 -18.91 -1.88 -7.54
N LEU A 274 -18.15 -1.12 -8.33
CA LEU A 274 -17.69 0.23 -7.98
C LEU A 274 -18.82 1.18 -7.53
N PRO A 275 -19.96 1.31 -8.22
CA PRO A 275 -21.05 2.18 -7.76
C PRO A 275 -21.57 1.86 -6.35
N MET A 276 -21.42 0.61 -5.90
CA MET A 276 -21.86 0.18 -4.56
C MET A 276 -20.81 0.47 -3.49
N THR A 277 -19.52 0.45 -3.82
CA THR A 277 -18.44 0.64 -2.84
C THR A 277 -17.93 2.08 -2.75
N GLN A 278 -18.12 2.87 -3.81
CA GLN A 278 -17.59 4.23 -3.95
C GLN A 278 -18.34 5.35 -3.18
N PRO A 279 -19.63 5.24 -2.77
CA PRO A 279 -20.29 6.35 -2.06
C PRO A 279 -19.56 6.80 -0.80
N ARG A 280 -19.02 5.86 -0.02
CA ARG A 280 -18.23 6.17 1.19
C ARG A 280 -16.94 6.91 0.86
N GLN A 281 -16.28 6.51 -0.22
CA GLN A 281 -15.04 7.15 -0.66
C GLN A 281 -15.27 8.56 -1.18
N ARG A 282 -16.36 8.78 -1.92
CA ARG A 282 -16.75 10.11 -2.40
C ARG A 282 -17.06 11.06 -1.25
N LEU A 283 -17.76 10.58 -0.22
CA LEU A 283 -18.08 11.37 0.97
C LEU A 283 -16.79 11.75 1.72
N ALA A 284 -15.91 10.77 1.98
CA ALA A 284 -14.61 10.99 2.59
C ALA A 284 -13.78 12.02 1.80
N ARG A 285 -13.66 11.84 0.48
CA ARG A 285 -12.96 12.75 -0.42
C ARG A 285 -13.52 14.17 -0.37
N HIS A 286 -14.85 14.32 -0.41
CA HIS A 286 -15.48 15.63 -0.38
C HIS A 286 -15.20 16.38 0.92
N VAL A 287 -15.23 15.66 2.06
CA VAL A 287 -14.82 16.21 3.36
C VAL A 287 -13.33 16.59 3.35
N ASP A 288 -12.45 15.72 2.84
CA ASP A 288 -11.01 15.99 2.73
C ASP A 288 -10.72 17.22 1.87
N ASP A 289 -11.38 17.35 0.72
CA ASP A 289 -11.25 18.50 -0.19
C ASP A 289 -11.75 19.79 0.50
N ASN A 290 -12.86 19.74 1.25
CA ASN A 290 -13.35 20.88 2.01
C ASN A 290 -12.38 21.28 3.13
N LEU A 291 -11.82 20.33 3.86
CA LEU A 291 -10.80 20.61 4.89
C LEU A 291 -9.55 21.24 4.28
N LYS A 292 -9.01 20.67 3.20
CA LYS A 292 -7.80 21.16 2.51
C LYS A 292 -8.00 22.53 1.87
N THR A 293 -9.20 22.85 1.41
CA THR A 293 -9.52 24.17 0.81
C THR A 293 -9.93 25.23 1.84
N GLY A 294 -9.84 24.93 3.14
CA GLY A 294 -10.17 25.87 4.22
C GLY A 294 -11.66 26.01 4.53
N LYS A 295 -12.53 25.22 3.88
CA LYS A 295 -13.97 25.10 4.14
C LYS A 295 -14.23 24.17 5.33
N ILE A 296 -13.57 24.46 6.44
CA ILE A 296 -13.54 23.61 7.64
C ILE A 296 -14.94 23.49 8.24
N LYS A 297 -15.71 24.59 8.25
CA LYS A 297 -17.08 24.59 8.81
C LYS A 297 -18.02 23.70 8.00
N GLU A 298 -17.95 23.78 6.67
CA GLU A 298 -18.73 22.93 5.78
C GLU A 298 -18.35 21.46 5.94
N ALA A 299 -17.05 21.15 6.03
CA ALA A 299 -16.56 19.80 6.25
C ALA A 299 -17.06 19.20 7.58
N VAL A 300 -16.95 19.96 8.68
CA VAL A 300 -17.44 19.51 10.00
C VAL A 300 -18.96 19.34 10.00
N ALA A 301 -19.71 20.23 9.35
CA ALA A 301 -21.15 20.10 9.20
C ALA A 301 -21.54 18.83 8.43
N GLU A 302 -20.82 18.52 7.36
CA GLU A 302 -21.05 17.34 6.54
C GLU A 302 -20.71 16.05 7.28
N MET A 303 -19.60 16.02 8.03
CA MET A 303 -19.30 14.93 8.95
C MET A 303 -20.42 14.77 9.98
N ALA A 304 -20.85 15.85 10.65
CA ALA A 304 -21.89 15.79 11.66
C ALA A 304 -23.26 15.31 11.13
N ALA A 305 -23.53 15.49 9.84
CA ALA A 305 -24.75 15.02 9.18
C ALA A 305 -24.76 13.51 8.89
N HIS A 306 -23.62 12.82 9.02
CA HIS A 306 -23.45 11.41 8.70
C HIS A 306 -23.01 10.60 9.92
N ASN A 307 -23.23 9.29 9.87
CA ASN A 307 -22.71 8.36 10.88
C ASN A 307 -21.26 8.00 10.54
N ARG A 308 -20.47 7.63 11.56
CA ARG A 308 -19.08 7.14 11.33
C ARG A 308 -19.02 5.98 10.32
N GLY A 309 -20.04 5.11 10.29
CA GLY A 309 -20.11 3.97 9.37
C GLY A 309 -20.40 4.34 7.90
N ASP A 310 -20.76 5.60 7.63
CA ASP A 310 -20.93 6.11 6.25
C ASP A 310 -19.58 6.45 5.61
N PHE A 311 -18.51 6.51 6.41
CA PHE A 311 -17.14 6.70 5.95
C PHE A 311 -16.39 5.36 5.87
N PRO A 312 -15.30 5.28 5.08
CA PRO A 312 -14.44 4.09 5.07
C PRO A 312 -13.90 3.79 6.47
N ALA A 313 -13.81 2.51 6.84
CA ALA A 313 -13.39 2.11 8.19
C ALA A 313 -12.01 2.66 8.59
N ARG A 314 -11.09 2.75 7.61
CA ARG A 314 -9.73 3.28 7.76
C ARG A 314 -9.60 4.78 7.45
N TRP A 315 -10.68 5.47 7.13
CA TRP A 315 -10.59 6.89 6.81
C TRP A 315 -10.29 7.69 8.07
N ASP A 316 -9.21 8.47 7.98
CA ASP A 316 -8.74 9.44 8.95
C ASP A 316 -8.77 10.82 8.27
N ALA A 317 -9.51 11.78 8.84
CA ALA A 317 -9.71 13.09 8.20
C ALA A 317 -8.44 13.96 8.32
N PRO A 318 -8.02 14.75 7.32
CA PRO A 318 -6.83 15.60 7.42
C PRO A 318 -6.97 16.66 8.54
N PRO A 319 -5.87 17.09 9.19
CA PRO A 319 -4.48 16.81 8.84
C PRO A 319 -3.97 15.44 9.31
N HIS A 320 -3.12 14.81 8.51
CA HIS A 320 -2.43 13.57 8.85
C HIS A 320 -1.12 13.85 9.58
N VAL A 321 -1.22 14.29 10.85
CA VAL A 321 -0.09 14.76 11.67
C VAL A 321 1.06 13.74 11.74
N GLY A 322 0.75 12.43 11.79
CA GLY A 322 1.76 11.36 11.81
C GLY A 322 2.57 11.22 10.52
N TYR A 323 2.05 11.72 9.40
CA TYR A 323 2.68 11.68 8.07
C TYR A 323 3.30 13.02 7.67
N GLY A 324 3.29 14.00 8.57
CA GLY A 324 3.83 15.34 8.31
C GLY A 324 2.91 16.26 7.51
N GLU A 325 1.70 15.81 7.15
CA GLU A 325 0.68 16.67 6.57
C GLU A 325 0.11 17.57 7.67
N ARG A 326 0.26 18.89 7.50
CA ARG A 326 -0.13 19.91 8.50
C ARG A 326 -1.35 20.73 8.09
N GLU A 327 -1.85 20.53 6.88
CA GLU A 327 -2.99 21.26 6.37
C GLU A 327 -4.26 20.40 6.46
N PRO A 328 -5.40 20.98 6.89
CA PRO A 328 -5.54 22.31 7.47
C PRO A 328 -4.86 22.41 8.86
N PRO A 329 -4.47 23.62 9.33
CA PRO A 329 -3.95 23.79 10.68
C PRO A 329 -4.95 23.25 11.71
N ILE A 330 -4.50 22.29 12.54
CA ILE A 330 -5.39 21.60 13.49
C ILE A 330 -6.11 22.56 14.44
N LEU A 331 -5.50 23.71 14.76
CA LEU A 331 -6.09 24.72 15.62
C LEU A 331 -7.32 25.38 14.97
N ASP A 332 -7.28 25.64 13.66
CA ASP A 332 -8.41 26.20 12.92
C ASP A 332 -9.58 25.20 12.90
N VAL A 333 -9.27 23.90 12.78
CA VAL A 333 -10.27 22.83 12.88
C VAL A 333 -10.90 22.79 14.27
N MET A 334 -10.08 22.81 15.31
CA MET A 334 -10.58 22.72 16.69
C MET A 334 -11.42 23.92 17.11
N GLU A 335 -11.13 25.13 16.62
CA GLU A 335 -11.99 26.30 16.84
C GLU A 335 -13.40 26.09 16.26
N VAL A 336 -13.51 25.48 15.08
CA VAL A 336 -14.79 25.12 14.47
C VAL A 336 -15.50 24.01 15.25
N ILE A 337 -14.76 22.97 15.69
CA ILE A 337 -15.31 21.89 16.51
C ILE A 337 -15.91 22.44 17.81
N VAL A 338 -15.20 23.32 18.50
CA VAL A 338 -15.68 23.97 19.73
C VAL A 338 -16.90 24.85 19.45
N ALA A 339 -16.92 25.58 18.34
CA ALA A 339 -18.02 26.48 18.01
C ALA A 339 -19.30 25.75 17.58
N MET A 340 -19.19 24.58 16.94
CA MET A 340 -20.32 23.82 16.41
C MET A 340 -20.83 22.72 17.35
N ASP A 341 -20.00 22.27 18.30
CA ASP A 341 -20.28 21.14 19.20
C ASP A 341 -20.79 19.88 18.44
N PRO A 342 -20.03 19.36 17.46
CA PRO A 342 -20.49 18.25 16.62
C PRO A 342 -20.59 16.93 17.41
N PRO A 343 -21.20 15.88 16.80
CA PRO A 343 -21.32 14.57 17.42
C PRO A 343 -19.97 14.03 17.96
N PRO A 344 -19.99 13.22 19.04
CA PRO A 344 -18.77 12.77 19.71
C PRO A 344 -17.73 12.11 18.80
N TRP A 345 -18.16 11.37 17.78
CA TRP A 345 -17.24 10.69 16.86
C TRP A 345 -16.43 11.64 15.98
N VAL A 346 -16.99 12.79 15.60
CA VAL A 346 -16.27 13.83 14.83
C VAL A 346 -15.25 14.49 15.72
N ARG A 347 -15.68 14.84 16.94
CA ARG A 347 -14.84 15.45 17.96
C ARG A 347 -13.64 14.57 18.31
N SER A 348 -13.85 13.26 18.53
CA SER A 348 -12.79 12.33 18.91
C SER A 348 -11.65 12.24 17.88
N ILE A 349 -11.97 12.31 16.58
CA ILE A 349 -10.96 12.29 15.51
C ILE A 349 -9.99 13.47 15.66
N PHE A 350 -10.53 14.67 15.86
CA PHE A 350 -9.72 15.88 15.91
C PHE A 350 -9.09 16.14 17.28
N THR A 351 -9.72 15.72 18.38
CA THR A 351 -9.11 15.85 19.72
C THR A 351 -7.88 14.97 19.86
N GLU A 352 -7.89 13.76 19.30
CA GLU A 352 -6.70 12.90 19.26
C GLU A 352 -5.54 13.57 18.49
N LYS A 353 -5.82 14.07 17.29
CA LYS A 353 -4.84 14.80 16.46
C LYS A 353 -4.32 16.05 17.17
N PHE A 354 -5.20 16.82 17.79
CA PHE A 354 -4.85 18.03 18.55
C PHE A 354 -3.91 17.69 19.72
N GLY A 355 -4.20 16.59 20.43
CA GLY A 355 -3.31 16.06 21.46
C GLY A 355 -1.94 15.64 20.94
N ASN A 356 -1.90 14.95 19.80
CA ASN A 356 -0.64 14.55 19.18
C ASN A 356 0.17 15.77 18.69
N THR A 357 -0.49 16.80 18.16
CA THR A 357 0.16 18.06 17.80
C THR A 357 0.70 18.80 19.01
N LEU A 358 -0.01 18.80 20.15
CA LEU A 358 0.46 19.38 21.41
C LEU A 358 1.78 18.74 21.86
N TYR A 359 1.83 17.41 21.82
CA TYR A 359 3.01 16.65 22.19
C TYR A 359 4.19 16.94 21.24
N ASN A 360 3.96 16.84 19.93
CA ASN A 360 5.01 16.99 18.91
C ASN A 360 5.53 18.41 18.75
N THR A 361 4.67 19.41 18.93
CA THR A 361 5.04 20.81 18.75
C THR A 361 5.90 21.31 19.90
N THR A 362 6.09 20.53 20.98
CA THR A 362 6.77 20.99 22.20
C THR A 362 6.22 22.36 22.58
N LEU A 363 4.90 22.44 22.79
CA LEU A 363 4.16 23.68 23.11
C LEU A 363 4.75 24.44 24.32
N LEU A 364 5.65 23.78 25.06
CA LEU A 364 6.29 24.19 26.30
C LEU A 364 7.80 24.47 26.13
N TRP A 365 8.32 24.39 24.91
CA TRP A 365 9.65 24.90 24.59
C TRP A 365 9.55 26.33 24.01
N PRO A 366 10.31 27.29 24.56
CA PRO A 366 10.34 28.67 24.06
C PRO A 366 10.65 28.73 22.57
N GLY A 367 9.91 29.57 21.83
CA GLY A 367 10.27 29.99 20.47
C GLY A 367 9.68 29.18 19.31
N ARG A 368 8.85 28.14 19.54
CA ARG A 368 8.20 27.38 18.45
C ARG A 368 6.78 27.81 18.10
N MET A 369 6.08 28.45 19.02
CA MET A 369 4.71 28.94 18.85
C MET A 369 4.67 30.39 19.31
N ASP A 370 4.03 31.28 18.58
CA ASP A 370 3.87 32.68 19.02
C ASP A 370 2.79 32.80 20.12
N ASP A 371 2.75 33.93 20.82
CA ASP A 371 1.80 34.11 21.92
C ASP A 371 0.35 34.21 21.46
N LYS A 372 0.11 34.57 20.19
CA LYS A 372 -1.23 34.67 19.62
C LYS A 372 -1.79 33.26 19.38
N GLU A 373 -1.01 32.39 18.77
CA GLU A 373 -1.34 30.98 18.53
C GLU A 373 -1.48 30.23 19.86
N PHE A 374 -0.59 30.48 20.83
CA PHE A 374 -0.74 29.93 22.18
C PHE A 374 -2.03 30.40 22.87
N SER A 375 -2.38 31.68 22.73
CA SER A 375 -3.64 32.20 23.29
C SER A 375 -4.86 31.53 22.66
N ARG A 376 -4.88 31.37 21.32
CA ARG A 376 -5.94 30.61 20.61
C ARG A 376 -6.05 29.18 21.14
N TYR A 377 -4.91 28.51 21.32
CA TYR A 377 -4.84 27.17 21.87
C TYR A 377 -5.46 27.05 23.26
N VAL A 378 -5.09 27.95 24.18
CA VAL A 378 -5.67 28.00 25.54
C VAL A 378 -7.19 28.20 25.48
N GLN A 379 -7.67 29.09 24.60
CA GLN A 379 -9.11 29.34 24.43
C GLN A 379 -9.87 28.12 23.90
N VAL A 380 -9.28 27.35 23.00
CA VAL A 380 -9.85 26.08 22.52
C VAL A 380 -9.95 25.09 23.68
N LEU A 381 -8.87 24.87 24.44
CA LEU A 381 -8.88 23.92 25.55
C LEU A 381 -9.87 24.30 26.66
N LEU A 382 -10.00 25.58 27.00
CA LEU A 382 -10.94 26.03 28.03
C LEU A 382 -12.40 25.78 27.65
N LYS A 383 -12.71 25.68 26.36
CA LYS A 383 -14.08 25.49 25.84
C LYS A 383 -14.36 24.04 25.44
N LEU A 384 -13.32 23.23 25.25
CA LEU A 384 -13.45 21.84 24.84
C LEU A 384 -13.92 20.99 26.03
N HIS A 385 -14.88 20.08 25.82
CA HIS A 385 -15.37 19.18 26.87
C HIS A 385 -14.27 18.30 27.46
N GLU A 386 -13.32 17.85 26.63
CA GLU A 386 -12.15 17.08 27.04
C GLU A 386 -11.03 17.97 27.61
N GLY A 387 -11.18 19.30 27.61
CA GLY A 387 -10.19 20.27 28.06
C GLY A 387 -9.55 19.95 29.43
N PRO A 388 -10.34 19.64 30.47
CA PRO A 388 -9.82 19.24 31.78
C PRO A 388 -8.89 18.01 31.73
N SER A 389 -9.24 16.97 30.96
CA SER A 389 -8.41 15.76 30.89
C SER A 389 -7.11 16.02 30.13
N PHE A 390 -7.15 16.82 29.06
CA PHE A 390 -5.95 17.29 28.35
C PHE A 390 -5.03 18.08 29.29
N ALA A 391 -5.57 19.07 30.01
CA ALA A 391 -4.79 19.90 30.91
C ALA A 391 -4.21 19.10 32.08
N ALA A 392 -4.98 18.15 32.64
CA ALA A 392 -4.52 17.27 33.70
C ALA A 392 -3.35 16.37 33.26
N ARG A 393 -3.43 15.80 32.05
CA ARG A 393 -2.35 14.97 31.48
C ARG A 393 -1.06 15.77 31.30
N GLU A 394 -1.16 17.02 30.87
CA GLU A 394 0.00 17.88 30.64
C GLU A 394 0.43 18.71 31.85
N ALA A 395 -0.24 18.56 33.01
CA ALA A 395 -0.02 19.42 34.18
C ALA A 395 1.45 19.44 34.65
N ARG A 396 2.17 18.31 34.53
CA ARG A 396 3.60 18.24 34.85
C ARG A 396 4.41 19.19 33.96
N TRP A 397 4.17 19.14 32.66
CA TRP A 397 4.91 19.96 31.71
C TRP A 397 4.49 21.43 31.79
N LEU A 398 3.20 21.72 32.02
CA LEU A 398 2.69 23.07 32.24
C LEU A 398 3.38 23.75 33.44
N ARG A 399 3.60 23.02 34.55
CA ARG A 399 4.39 23.54 35.70
C ARG A 399 5.83 23.85 35.30
N MET A 400 6.49 22.95 34.56
CA MET A 400 7.85 23.19 34.08
C MET A 400 7.94 24.42 33.16
N ALA A 401 6.93 24.65 32.31
CA ALA A 401 6.88 25.82 31.44
C ALA A 401 6.61 27.12 32.21
N ARG A 402 5.78 27.06 33.25
CA ARG A 402 5.52 28.19 34.15
C ARG A 402 6.81 28.72 34.79
N ASP A 403 7.70 27.81 35.17
CA ASP A 403 8.96 28.14 35.85
C ASP A 403 10.08 28.63 34.90
N GLN A 404 9.83 28.67 33.58
CA GLN A 404 10.85 29.13 32.63
C GLN A 404 11.03 30.66 32.69
N PRO A 405 12.28 31.16 32.69
CA PRO A 405 12.54 32.58 32.64
C PRO A 405 12.13 33.17 31.27
N ASN A 406 11.76 34.46 31.25
CA ASN A 406 11.43 35.23 30.04
C ASN A 406 10.16 34.81 29.28
N GLN A 407 9.20 34.16 29.95
CA GLN A 407 7.86 33.97 29.41
C GLN A 407 7.11 35.32 29.37
N SER A 408 6.33 35.58 28.33
CA SER A 408 5.46 36.76 28.29
C SER A 408 4.33 36.64 29.31
N GLU A 409 3.81 37.78 29.77
CA GLU A 409 2.68 37.80 30.72
C GLU A 409 1.45 37.06 30.17
N ALA A 410 1.16 37.21 28.88
CA ALA A 410 0.05 36.52 28.21
C ALA A 410 0.22 34.99 28.26
N ARG A 411 1.45 34.51 28.05
CA ARG A 411 1.76 33.08 28.10
C ARG A 411 1.67 32.54 29.52
N GLN A 412 2.19 33.26 30.51
CA GLN A 412 2.08 32.88 31.93
C GLN A 412 0.60 32.79 32.35
N ALA A 413 -0.21 33.77 32.00
CA ALA A 413 -1.65 33.76 32.28
C ALA A 413 -2.36 32.56 31.64
N GLY A 414 -2.00 32.23 30.39
CA GLY A 414 -2.54 31.06 29.71
C GLY A 414 -2.14 29.73 30.36
N ILE A 415 -0.88 29.60 30.80
CA ILE A 415 -0.39 28.41 31.53
C ILE A 415 -1.15 28.26 32.86
N ASP A 416 -1.33 29.35 33.60
CA ASP A 416 -2.05 29.33 34.87
C ASP A 416 -3.52 28.94 34.68
N ALA A 417 -4.18 29.44 33.63
CA ALA A 417 -5.54 29.04 33.28
C ALA A 417 -5.65 27.54 32.96
N LEU A 418 -4.66 26.96 32.25
CA LEU A 418 -4.63 25.52 31.99
C LEU A 418 -4.35 24.70 33.26
N LEU A 419 -3.49 25.17 34.16
CA LEU A 419 -3.25 24.50 35.45
C LEU A 419 -4.49 24.52 36.34
N ASP A 420 -5.30 25.58 36.27
CA ASP A 420 -6.58 25.64 36.97
C ASP A 420 -7.63 24.73 36.31
N LEU A 421 -7.68 24.69 34.98
CA LEU A 421 -8.51 23.74 34.23
C LEU A 421 -8.16 22.29 34.61
N ALA A 422 -6.87 21.96 34.74
CA ALA A 422 -6.40 20.64 35.17
C ALA A 422 -6.92 20.22 36.54
N LYS A 423 -7.14 21.17 37.48
CA LYS A 423 -7.69 20.86 38.82
C LYS A 423 -9.17 20.46 38.77
N SER A 424 -9.89 20.84 37.71
CA SER A 424 -11.29 20.49 37.53
C SER A 424 -11.50 19.06 36.99
N TYR A 425 -10.43 18.38 36.60
CA TYR A 425 -10.50 17.01 36.11
C TYR A 425 -10.82 16.03 37.25
N ASP A 426 -11.96 15.36 37.11
CA ASP A 426 -12.42 14.29 38.00
C ASP A 426 -12.12 12.92 37.34
N PRO A 427 -11.13 12.17 37.85
CA PRO A 427 -10.73 10.89 37.26
C PRO A 427 -11.81 9.81 37.39
N GLU A 428 -12.78 9.94 38.30
CA GLU A 428 -13.89 8.98 38.43
C GLU A 428 -14.92 9.14 37.31
N ARG A 429 -15.13 10.37 36.83
CA ARG A 429 -16.06 10.67 35.74
C ARG A 429 -15.46 10.41 34.36
N HIS A 430 -14.16 10.61 34.25
CA HIS A 430 -13.42 10.47 33.01
C HIS A 430 -12.23 9.55 33.26
N PRO A 431 -12.44 8.23 33.36
CA PRO A 431 -11.36 7.31 33.66
C PRO A 431 -10.23 7.53 32.67
N PRO A 432 -8.97 7.62 33.14
CA PRO A 432 -7.83 7.84 32.28
C PRO A 432 -7.72 6.75 31.21
N GLU A 433 -8.34 5.58 31.41
CA GLU A 433 -8.41 4.46 30.46
C GLU A 433 -9.08 4.77 29.11
N GLN A 434 -10.01 5.72 29.03
CA GLN A 434 -10.52 6.17 27.72
C GLN A 434 -9.46 6.90 26.87
N PHE A 435 -8.35 7.30 27.51
CA PHE A 435 -7.19 7.93 26.88
C PHE A 435 -5.88 7.23 27.24
N ALA A 436 -5.94 6.08 27.93
CA ALA A 436 -4.77 5.35 28.34
C ALA A 436 -4.24 4.69 27.10
N ARG A 437 -3.08 5.16 26.67
CA ARG A 437 -2.29 4.50 25.65
C ARG A 437 -2.10 3.06 26.13
N PRO A 438 -2.46 2.02 25.35
CA PRO A 438 -1.89 0.71 25.59
C PRO A 438 -0.36 0.90 25.55
N PHE A 439 0.30 0.62 26.67
CA PHE A 439 1.74 0.78 26.87
C PHE A 439 2.51 -0.37 26.24
#